data_AF-A0A529FH74-F1
#
_entry.id   AF-A0A529FH74-F1
#
_cell.length_a   1.000
_cell.length_b   1.000
_cell.length_c   1.000
_cell.angle_alpha   90.00
_cell.angle_beta   90.00
_cell.angle_gamma   90.00
#
_symmetry.space_group_name_H-M   'P 1'
#
loop_
_entity.id
_entity.type
_entity.pdbx_description
1 polymer ?
#
loop_
_entity_poly.entity_id
_entity_poly.type
_entity_poly.pdbx_seq_one_letter_code
_entity_poly.pdbx_strand_id
1 'polypeptide(L)'
;TRTAHAGREVILSGGSINSPQLLQLSGVGPSALLGDLGIPLIHANENVGANLQDHVGINYTFKGRLPTLNQILRPWWGKLMVGMQYILFRSGPLSLSMNNAGGFFRTDPTLARPNMQLYFQAFSTVIPKSGERPILTPDPWPGFSIGLSNCRPSSRGEIMIRSKNPRD
;
A
#
# COMPACT_ATOMS: atom_id res chain seq x y z
N THR A 1 -22.27 -23.16 -7.10
CA THR A 1 -21.32 -22.23 -7.76
C THR A 1 -22.11 -21.25 -8.60
N ARG A 2 -21.69 -19.97 -8.71
CA ARG A 2 -22.31 -19.02 -9.66
C ARG A 2 -21.42 -18.88 -10.88
N THR A 3 -22.01 -18.80 -12.07
CA THR A 3 -21.29 -18.71 -13.35
C THR A 3 -21.71 -17.44 -14.08
N ALA A 4 -20.74 -16.76 -14.71
CA ALA A 4 -20.96 -15.64 -15.59
C ALA A 4 -20.32 -15.93 -16.96
N HIS A 5 -20.96 -15.51 -18.04
CA HIS A 5 -20.48 -15.69 -19.40
C HIS A 5 -20.11 -14.34 -20.00
N ALA A 6 -19.02 -14.30 -20.78
CA ALA A 6 -18.60 -13.13 -21.53
C ALA A 6 -18.83 -13.38 -23.02
N GLY A 7 -19.54 -12.47 -23.71
CA GLY A 7 -19.80 -12.60 -25.15
C GLY A 7 -18.62 -12.19 -26.05
N ARG A 8 -17.57 -11.62 -25.48
CA ARG A 8 -16.35 -11.20 -26.22
C ARG A 8 -15.09 -11.57 -25.45
N GLU A 9 -14.82 -10.83 -24.38
CA GLU A 9 -13.53 -10.89 -23.68
C GLU A 9 -13.72 -10.86 -22.16
N VAL A 10 -12.70 -11.35 -21.45
CA VAL A 10 -12.57 -11.27 -20.00
C VAL A 10 -11.33 -10.42 -19.69
N ILE A 11 -11.52 -9.32 -18.97
CA ILE A 11 -10.42 -8.45 -18.51
C ILE A 11 -10.24 -8.68 -17.01
N LEU A 12 -9.02 -9.01 -16.60
CA LEU A 12 -8.68 -9.23 -15.21
C LEU A 12 -8.07 -7.98 -14.57
N SER A 13 -8.75 -7.45 -13.56
CA SER A 13 -8.35 -6.24 -12.83
C SER A 13 -8.29 -6.49 -11.32
N GLY A 14 -7.77 -7.64 -10.90
CA GLY A 14 -7.66 -8.03 -9.48
C GLY A 14 -6.52 -7.35 -8.71
N GLY A 15 -5.75 -6.48 -9.36
CA GLY A 15 -4.53 -5.87 -8.81
C GLY A 15 -3.33 -6.82 -8.81
N SER A 16 -2.17 -6.34 -8.36
CA SER A 16 -0.88 -7.05 -8.45
C SER A 16 -0.81 -8.33 -7.62
N ILE A 17 -1.70 -8.51 -6.64
CA ILE A 17 -1.75 -9.70 -5.78
C ILE A 17 -2.76 -10.73 -6.31
N ASN A 18 -4.02 -10.34 -6.53
CA ASN A 18 -5.08 -11.30 -6.87
C ASN A 18 -5.10 -11.68 -8.35
N SER A 19 -4.60 -10.83 -9.25
CA SER A 19 -4.58 -11.15 -10.68
C SER A 19 -3.70 -12.36 -11.00
N PRO A 20 -2.42 -12.44 -10.56
CA PRO A 20 -1.62 -13.65 -10.80
C PRO A 20 -2.21 -14.89 -10.12
N GLN A 21 -2.79 -14.75 -8.91
CA GLN A 21 -3.48 -15.85 -8.23
C GLN A 21 -4.62 -16.43 -9.08
N LEU A 22 -5.48 -15.57 -9.64
CA LEU A 22 -6.62 -16.03 -10.44
C LEU A 22 -6.16 -16.65 -11.77
N LEU A 23 -5.13 -16.10 -12.41
CA LEU A 23 -4.55 -16.69 -13.62
C LEU A 23 -4.01 -18.10 -13.35
N GLN A 24 -3.24 -18.28 -12.28
CA GLN A 24 -2.71 -19.58 -11.89
C GLN A 24 -3.84 -20.59 -11.59
N LEU A 25 -4.86 -20.18 -10.81
CA LEU A 25 -6.05 -21.02 -10.55
C LEU A 25 -6.83 -21.37 -11.82
N SER A 26 -6.74 -20.53 -12.85
CA SER A 26 -7.36 -20.74 -14.16
C SER A 26 -6.47 -21.54 -15.12
N GLY A 27 -5.33 -22.08 -14.67
CA GLY A 27 -4.43 -22.86 -15.50
C GLY A 27 -3.47 -22.05 -16.38
N VAL A 28 -3.29 -20.75 -16.09
CA VAL A 28 -2.36 -19.86 -16.80
C VAL A 28 -1.23 -19.48 -15.85
N GLY A 29 -0.03 -20.05 -16.03
CA GLY A 29 1.10 -19.78 -15.15
C GLY A 29 2.25 -20.79 -15.22
N PRO A 30 3.12 -20.84 -14.18
CA PRO A 30 4.26 -21.75 -14.11
C PRO A 30 3.85 -23.22 -14.21
N SER A 31 4.37 -23.95 -15.20
CA SER A 31 3.81 -25.28 -15.53
C SER A 31 4.05 -26.30 -14.41
N ALA A 32 5.23 -26.25 -13.77
CA ALA A 32 5.57 -27.13 -12.66
C ALA A 32 4.64 -26.91 -11.45
N LEU A 33 4.43 -25.66 -11.04
CA LEU A 33 3.51 -25.30 -9.95
C LEU A 33 2.09 -25.80 -10.22
N LEU A 34 1.57 -25.57 -11.42
CA LEU A 34 0.22 -26.00 -11.79
C LEU A 34 0.10 -27.53 -11.82
N GLY A 35 1.13 -28.21 -12.32
CA GLY A 35 1.23 -29.67 -12.31
C GLY A 35 1.24 -30.26 -10.90
N ASP A 36 2.06 -29.72 -9.99
CA ASP A 36 2.17 -30.16 -8.60
C ASP A 36 0.85 -30.01 -7.84
N LEU A 37 0.10 -28.96 -8.15
CA LEU A 37 -1.23 -28.75 -7.59
C LEU A 37 -2.30 -29.54 -8.33
N GLY A 38 -2.04 -30.12 -9.50
CA GLY A 38 -3.02 -30.84 -10.34
C GLY A 38 -4.04 -29.93 -11.00
N ILE A 39 -3.66 -28.69 -11.33
CA ILE A 39 -4.47 -27.74 -12.10
C ILE A 39 -4.20 -27.98 -13.58
N PRO A 40 -5.24 -28.18 -14.42
CA PRO A 40 -5.04 -28.33 -15.86
C PRO A 40 -4.33 -27.11 -16.45
N LEU A 41 -3.23 -27.35 -17.16
CA LEU A 41 -2.47 -26.30 -17.83
C LEU A 41 -3.21 -25.84 -19.09
N ILE A 42 -3.64 -24.58 -19.13
CA ILE A 42 -4.17 -23.91 -20.32
C ILE A 42 -3.06 -23.19 -21.07
N HIS A 43 -2.18 -22.48 -20.35
CA HIS A 43 -1.07 -21.75 -20.95
C HIS A 43 0.12 -21.66 -19.99
N ALA A 44 1.26 -22.19 -20.43
CA ALA A 44 2.53 -22.11 -19.71
C ALA A 44 3.10 -20.69 -19.78
N ASN A 45 3.23 -20.03 -18.64
CA ASN A 45 3.92 -18.75 -18.55
C ASN A 45 4.55 -18.56 -17.16
N GLU A 46 5.86 -18.74 -17.09
CA GLU A 46 6.66 -18.65 -15.86
C GLU A 46 6.69 -17.22 -15.26
N ASN A 47 6.28 -16.20 -16.03
CA ASN A 47 6.23 -14.82 -15.52
C ASN A 47 4.96 -14.51 -14.70
N VAL A 48 3.93 -15.36 -14.76
CA VAL A 48 2.68 -15.12 -14.00
C VAL A 48 2.93 -15.34 -12.51
N GLY A 49 2.88 -14.24 -11.75
CA GLY A 49 3.18 -14.23 -10.32
C GLY A 49 4.63 -13.86 -10.01
N ALA A 50 5.53 -13.87 -10.98
CA ALA A 50 6.91 -13.41 -10.80
C ALA A 50 7.02 -11.87 -10.82
N ASN A 51 8.22 -11.35 -10.56
CA ASN A 51 8.58 -9.94 -10.70
C ASN A 51 7.77 -8.96 -9.82
N LEU A 52 7.25 -9.42 -8.68
CA LEU A 52 6.59 -8.54 -7.72
C LEU A 52 7.58 -7.48 -7.25
N GLN A 53 7.15 -6.23 -7.28
CA GLN A 53 7.90 -5.07 -6.84
C GLN A 53 7.01 -4.23 -5.95
N ASP A 54 7.59 -3.73 -4.87
CA ASP A 54 6.94 -2.81 -3.96
C ASP A 54 7.96 -1.77 -3.46
N HIS A 55 7.46 -0.59 -3.08
CA HIS A 55 8.27 0.48 -2.54
C HIS A 55 8.44 0.27 -1.05
N VAL A 56 9.52 -0.42 -0.67
CA VAL A 56 9.92 -0.51 0.74
C VAL A 56 10.27 0.88 1.25
N GLY A 57 9.56 1.30 2.30
CA GLY A 57 9.75 2.59 2.92
C GLY A 57 10.15 2.48 4.38
N ILE A 58 10.87 3.49 4.85
CA ILE A 58 11.18 3.72 6.25
C ILE A 58 10.52 5.01 6.70
N ASN A 59 10.14 5.09 7.97
CA ASN A 59 9.49 6.27 8.52
C ASN A 59 10.17 6.66 9.84
N TYR A 60 10.55 7.94 9.94
CA TYR A 60 11.10 8.53 11.14
C TYR A 60 10.10 9.52 11.72
N THR A 61 9.76 9.31 12.99
CA THR A 61 8.82 10.17 13.72
C THR A 61 9.57 11.06 14.69
N PHE A 62 9.21 12.35 14.70
CA PHE A 62 9.84 13.37 15.53
C PHE A 62 8.82 14.17 16.32
N LYS A 63 9.21 14.56 17.54
CA LYS A 63 8.47 15.53 18.34
C LYS A 63 8.84 16.95 17.88
N GLY A 64 7.83 17.69 17.42
CA GLY A 64 7.94 19.09 17.04
C GLY A 64 7.80 20.06 18.20
N ARG A 65 8.20 21.31 17.96
CA ARG A 65 8.00 22.45 18.89
C ARG A 65 6.79 23.30 18.54
N LEU A 66 6.29 23.19 17.31
CA LEU A 66 5.12 23.91 16.81
C LEU A 66 3.91 22.98 16.76
N PRO A 67 2.67 23.50 16.93
CA PRO A 67 1.45 22.70 16.78
C PRO A 67 1.37 22.00 15.41
N THR A 68 0.88 20.76 15.43
CA THR A 68 0.65 19.94 14.24
C THR A 68 -0.79 19.42 14.22
N LEU A 69 -1.16 18.61 13.21
CA LEU A 69 -2.50 18.00 13.14
C LEU A 69 -2.82 17.14 14.37
N ASN A 70 -1.80 16.70 15.12
CA ASN A 70 -1.97 16.00 16.39
C ASN A 70 -2.82 16.78 17.41
N GLN A 71 -2.62 18.09 17.54
CA GLN A 71 -3.36 18.88 18.54
C GLN A 71 -4.84 19.04 18.16
N ILE A 72 -5.13 19.06 16.86
CA ILE A 72 -6.48 19.19 16.33
C ILE A 72 -7.21 17.85 16.39
N LEU A 73 -6.55 16.76 16.00
CA LEU A 73 -7.18 15.45 15.81
C LEU A 73 -7.12 14.54 17.03
N ARG A 74 -6.31 14.85 18.04
CA ARG A 74 -6.23 14.00 19.24
C ARG A 74 -7.50 14.02 20.09
N PRO A 75 -8.03 15.18 20.53
CA PRO A 75 -9.25 15.18 21.33
C PRO A 75 -10.45 14.70 20.50
N TRP A 76 -11.36 13.96 21.12
CA TRP A 76 -12.53 13.42 20.42
C TRP A 76 -13.42 14.53 19.85
N TRP A 77 -13.57 15.65 20.57
CA TRP A 77 -14.33 16.80 20.08
C TRP A 77 -13.65 17.49 18.91
N GLY A 78 -12.30 17.48 18.85
CA GLY A 78 -11.56 17.99 17.71
C GLY A 78 -11.85 17.20 16.43
N LYS A 79 -11.92 15.87 16.54
CA LYS A 79 -12.37 14.99 15.44
C LYS A 79 -13.79 15.31 15.01
N LEU A 80 -14.71 15.55 15.97
CA LEU A 80 -16.09 15.93 15.67
C LEU A 80 -16.16 17.26 14.91
N MET A 81 -15.45 18.30 15.38
CA MET A 81 -15.42 19.61 14.74
C MET A 81 -14.86 19.55 13.31
N VAL A 82 -13.76 18.82 13.12
CA VAL A 82 -13.17 18.58 11.81
C VAL A 82 -14.12 17.81 10.89
N GLY A 83 -14.83 16.81 11.43
CA GLY A 83 -15.88 16.08 10.70
C GLY A 83 -17.02 16.98 10.24
N MET A 84 -17.53 17.84 11.13
CA MET A 84 -18.57 18.81 10.79
C MET A 84 -18.10 19.82 9.74
N GLN A 85 -16.88 20.34 9.88
CA GLN A 85 -16.30 21.26 8.90
C GLN A 85 -16.25 20.63 7.51
N TYR A 86 -15.80 19.37 7.42
CA TYR A 86 -15.75 18.66 6.15
C TYR A 86 -17.15 18.42 5.56
N ILE A 87 -18.13 18.01 6.36
CA ILE A 87 -19.50 17.77 5.89
C ILE A 87 -20.13 19.04 5.33
N LEU A 88 -20.02 20.15 6.08
CA LEU A 88 -20.68 21.41 5.75
C LEU A 88 -19.96 22.19 4.63
N PHE A 89 -18.63 22.17 4.62
CA PHE A 89 -17.83 23.06 3.77
C PHE A 89 -16.86 22.35 2.84
N ARG A 90 -16.77 21.00 2.90
CA ARG A 90 -15.81 20.20 2.13
C ARG A 90 -14.37 20.68 2.26
N SER A 91 -14.02 21.19 3.44
CA SER A 91 -12.72 21.79 3.74
C SER A 91 -12.17 21.27 5.07
N GLY A 92 -10.94 21.68 5.39
CA GLY A 92 -10.28 21.35 6.65
C GLY A 92 -9.42 20.09 6.60
N PRO A 93 -8.96 19.57 7.75
CA PRO A 93 -7.98 18.49 7.78
C PRO A 93 -8.36 17.20 7.04
N LEU A 94 -9.66 16.87 6.96
CA LEU A 94 -10.13 15.67 6.24
C LEU A 94 -10.12 15.83 4.72
N SER A 95 -9.98 17.05 4.19
CA SER A 95 -9.79 17.29 2.77
C SER A 95 -8.30 17.35 2.37
N LEU A 96 -7.38 17.15 3.32
CA LEU A 96 -5.93 17.18 3.07
C LEU A 96 -5.38 15.76 2.86
N SER A 97 -4.37 15.66 1.99
CA SER A 97 -3.54 14.45 1.92
C SER A 97 -2.74 14.27 3.22
N MET A 98 -2.48 13.01 3.58
CA MET A 98 -1.61 12.66 4.70
C MET A 98 -0.19 13.20 4.50
N ASN A 99 0.30 13.18 3.26
CA ASN A 99 1.60 13.72 2.88
C ASN A 99 1.44 15.20 2.51
N ASN A 100 1.87 16.09 3.39
CA ASN A 100 1.72 17.54 3.21
C ASN A 100 2.82 18.17 2.35
N ALA A 101 4.01 17.57 2.37
CA ALA A 101 5.12 17.96 1.52
C ALA A 101 5.95 16.73 1.14
N GLY A 102 6.86 16.90 0.20
CA GLY A 102 7.72 15.81 -0.25
C GLY A 102 8.47 16.16 -1.52
N GLY A 103 9.17 15.17 -2.05
CA GLY A 103 9.92 15.31 -3.29
C GLY A 103 10.70 14.06 -3.63
N PHE A 104 11.41 14.12 -4.75
CA PHE A 104 12.30 13.07 -5.18
C PHE A 104 13.73 13.58 -5.18
N PHE A 105 14.66 12.77 -4.69
CA PHE A 105 16.07 13.12 -4.67
C PHE A 105 16.96 11.93 -5.03
N ARG A 106 18.22 12.24 -5.35
CA ARG A 106 19.26 11.25 -5.57
C ARG A 106 19.99 10.99 -4.27
N THR A 107 20.12 9.72 -3.88
CA THR A 107 20.95 9.33 -2.74
C THR A 107 22.45 9.41 -3.06
N ASP A 108 22.80 9.38 -4.34
CA ASP A 108 24.17 9.45 -4.83
C ASP A 108 24.23 10.37 -6.08
N PRO A 109 25.20 11.31 -6.15
CA PRO A 109 25.32 12.26 -7.26
C PRO A 109 25.58 11.62 -8.63
N THR A 110 26.11 10.39 -8.68
CA THR A 110 26.38 9.65 -9.93
C THR A 110 25.10 9.11 -10.59
N LEU A 111 23.98 9.07 -9.88
CA LEU A 111 22.72 8.56 -10.41
C LEU A 111 22.14 9.51 -11.46
N ALA A 112 21.72 8.96 -12.60
CA ALA A 112 21.14 9.75 -13.69
C ALA A 112 19.79 10.41 -13.32
N ARG A 113 19.06 9.87 -12.33
CA ARG A 113 17.74 10.35 -11.90
C ARG A 113 17.49 10.06 -10.42
N PRO A 114 16.52 10.75 -9.79
CA PRO A 114 16.10 10.46 -8.42
C PRO A 114 15.72 8.99 -8.21
N ASN A 115 16.16 8.43 -7.08
CA ASN A 115 15.90 7.04 -6.68
C ASN A 115 15.21 6.93 -5.32
N MET A 116 15.04 8.05 -4.61
CA MET A 116 14.37 8.09 -3.32
C MET A 116 13.24 9.11 -3.36
N GLN A 117 12.09 8.73 -2.83
CA GLN A 117 10.98 9.64 -2.56
C GLN A 117 10.95 9.98 -1.08
N LEU A 118 10.83 11.27 -0.78
CA LEU A 118 10.64 11.79 0.56
C LEU A 118 9.17 12.22 0.71
N TYR A 119 8.58 11.83 1.84
CA TYR A 119 7.28 12.28 2.29
C TYR A 119 7.43 13.00 3.62
N PHE A 120 6.73 14.11 3.77
CA PHE A 120 6.60 14.83 5.02
C PHE A 120 5.14 14.86 5.43
N GLN A 121 4.88 14.43 6.66
CA GLN A 121 3.55 14.37 7.26
C GLN A 121 3.59 15.25 8.51
N ALA A 122 2.82 16.33 8.56
CA ALA A 122 2.66 17.16 9.75
C ALA A 122 1.71 16.49 10.77
N PHE A 123 1.90 15.19 10.95
CA PHE A 123 1.08 14.28 11.73
C PHE A 123 1.94 13.10 12.16
N SER A 124 1.72 12.62 13.37
CA SER A 124 2.32 11.37 13.86
C SER A 124 1.31 10.55 14.64
N THR A 125 1.49 9.23 14.67
CA THR A 125 0.61 8.31 15.39
C THR A 125 1.37 7.49 16.42
N VAL A 126 0.66 7.13 17.49
CA VAL A 126 1.15 6.15 18.46
C VAL A 126 1.53 4.87 17.72
N ILE A 127 2.76 4.41 17.93
CA ILE A 127 3.21 3.13 17.39
C ILE A 127 2.43 2.03 18.09
N PRO A 128 1.61 1.24 17.37
CA PRO A 128 0.84 0.16 17.97
C PRO A 128 1.80 -0.88 18.53
N LYS A 129 1.47 -1.46 19.69
CA LYS A 129 2.24 -2.59 20.23
C LYS A 129 2.02 -3.82 19.37
N SER A 130 2.94 -4.78 19.47
CA SER A 130 2.78 -6.08 18.82
C SER A 130 1.44 -6.72 19.24
N GLY A 131 0.61 -7.07 18.26
CA GLY A 131 -0.73 -7.63 18.48
C GLY A 131 -1.86 -6.60 18.63
N GLU A 132 -1.58 -5.30 18.72
CA GLU A 132 -2.61 -4.27 18.70
C GLU A 132 -3.00 -3.91 17.26
N ARG A 133 -4.29 -3.60 17.05
CA ARG A 133 -4.73 -3.04 15.77
C ARG A 133 -4.03 -1.69 15.57
N PRO A 134 -3.43 -1.42 14.40
CA PRO A 134 -2.91 -0.10 14.08
C PRO A 134 -4.08 0.88 14.01
N ILE A 135 -4.36 1.53 15.13
CA ILE A 135 -5.30 2.64 15.21
C ILE A 135 -4.46 3.88 14.96
N LEU A 136 -4.87 4.72 13.99
CA LEU A 136 -4.26 6.01 13.67
C LEU A 136 -4.54 7.03 14.79
N THR A 137 -4.18 6.69 16.03
CA THR A 137 -4.33 7.55 17.19
C THR A 137 -3.21 8.58 17.15
N PRO A 138 -3.52 9.88 17.04
CA PRO A 138 -2.49 10.92 17.01
C PRO A 138 -1.70 10.93 18.31
N ASP A 139 -0.39 11.11 18.28
CA ASP A 139 0.45 11.28 19.48
C ASP A 139 0.01 12.43 20.41
N PRO A 140 0.30 12.36 21.73
CA PRO A 140 -0.07 13.39 22.71
C PRO A 140 0.67 14.72 22.59
N TRP A 141 1.66 14.78 21.71
CA TRP A 141 2.54 15.92 21.50
C TRP A 141 2.48 16.38 20.04
N PRO A 142 2.91 17.61 19.73
CA PRO A 142 3.03 18.06 18.35
C PRO A 142 4.07 17.20 17.64
N GLY A 143 3.65 16.48 16.62
CA GLY A 143 4.43 15.43 15.99
C GLY A 143 4.36 15.48 14.47
N PHE A 144 5.46 15.05 13.85
CA PHE A 144 5.56 14.93 12.41
C PHE A 144 6.41 13.73 12.04
N SER A 145 6.20 13.24 10.82
CA SER A 145 6.86 12.06 10.29
C SER A 145 7.52 12.35 8.95
N ILE A 146 8.72 11.83 8.76
CA ILE A 146 9.47 11.85 7.49
C ILE A 146 9.57 10.42 6.99
N GLY A 147 8.86 10.15 5.89
CA GLY A 147 8.92 8.89 5.18
C GLY A 147 9.92 8.95 4.04
N LEU A 148 10.65 7.85 3.82
CA LEU A 148 11.54 7.66 2.69
C LEU A 148 11.17 6.35 2.02
N SER A 149 11.02 6.31 0.69
CA SER A 149 10.78 5.07 -0.06
C SER A 149 11.64 5.00 -1.31
N ASN A 150 12.16 3.80 -1.59
CA ASN A 150 12.93 3.56 -2.80
C ASN A 150 12.00 3.49 -4.02
N CYS A 151 12.25 4.33 -5.02
CA CYS A 151 11.44 4.37 -6.24
C CYS A 151 11.81 3.26 -7.24
N ARG A 152 12.97 2.63 -7.05
CA ARG A 152 13.54 1.65 -7.98
C ARG A 152 14.19 0.50 -7.21
N PRO A 153 13.40 -0.28 -6.46
CA PRO A 153 13.91 -1.44 -5.75
C PRO A 153 14.53 -2.42 -6.75
N SER A 154 15.70 -2.97 -6.43
CA SER A 154 16.30 -4.10 -7.15
C SER A 154 15.72 -5.44 -6.72
N SER A 155 15.21 -5.52 -5.48
CA SER A 155 14.53 -6.70 -4.94
C SER A 155 13.34 -7.10 -5.80
N ARG A 156 13.13 -8.42 -5.95
CA ARG A 156 11.97 -9.00 -6.64
C ARG A 156 11.35 -10.06 -5.75
N GLY A 157 10.02 -10.06 -5.68
CA GLY A 157 9.24 -11.09 -5.02
C GLY A 157 8.40 -11.87 -6.02
N GLU A 158 7.56 -12.74 -5.48
CA GLU A 158 6.62 -13.56 -6.25
C GLU A 158 5.32 -13.80 -5.49
N ILE A 159 4.25 -14.11 -6.24
CA ILE A 159 2.94 -14.50 -5.75
C ILE A 159 2.57 -15.83 -6.42
N MET A 160 2.62 -16.90 -5.63
CA MET A 160 2.31 -18.27 -6.07
C MET A 160 1.17 -18.85 -5.23
N ILE A 161 0.20 -19.48 -5.90
CA ILE A 161 -0.88 -20.20 -5.22
C ILE A 161 -0.32 -21.37 -4.41
N ARG A 162 -0.92 -21.61 -3.23
CA ARG A 162 -0.56 -22.76 -2.37
C ARG A 162 -1.52 -23.93 -2.52
N SER A 163 -2.72 -23.71 -3.04
CA SER A 163 -3.74 -24.73 -3.22
C SER A 163 -4.69 -24.35 -4.36
N LYS A 164 -5.65 -25.24 -4.68
CA LYS A 164 -6.76 -24.94 -5.62
C LYS A 164 -7.88 -24.12 -4.99
N ASN A 165 -7.85 -23.89 -3.68
CA ASN A 165 -8.88 -23.13 -3.00
C ASN A 165 -8.60 -21.64 -3.20
N PRO A 166 -9.48 -20.86 -3.84
CA PRO A 166 -9.26 -19.43 -4.08
C PRO A 166 -9.21 -18.59 -2.80
N ARG A 167 -9.54 -19.17 -1.64
CA ARG A 167 -9.54 -18.49 -0.33
C ARG A 167 -8.28 -18.76 0.51
N ASP A 168 -7.42 -19.68 0.07
CA ASP A 168 -6.14 -19.96 0.72
C ASP A 168 -5.01 -19.08 0.17
#